data_AF-A0A7X7NLS0-F1
#
_entry.id   AF-A0A7X7NLS0-F1
#
_cell.length_a   1.000
_cell.length_b   1.000
_cell.length_c   1.000
_cell.angle_alpha   90.00
_cell.angle_beta   90.00
_cell.angle_gamma   90.00
#
_symmetry.space_group_name_H-M   'P 1'
#
loop_
_entity.id
_entity.type
_entity.pdbx_description
1 polymer ?
#
loop_
_entity_poly.entity_id
_entity_poly.type
_entity_poly.pdbx_seq_one_letter_code
_entity_poly.pdbx_strand_id
1 'polypeptide(L)'
;HWFDIGKQHDESKLPKIFLVNWFRRDADGGFAWPGFGENTRVLKWVVDRLEDRVGAVETPIGLVPHLDDLDVDGLDLTREQLEAALAVDADEWRAELPLIREWFDKFGDSLPQQLEDELDTLAQRLE
;
A
#
# COMPACT_ATOMS: atom_id res chain seq x y z
N HIS A 1 -8.71 2.89 -20.46
CA HIS A 1 -8.08 4.23 -20.38
C HIS A 1 -6.79 4.22 -19.57
N TRP A 2 -6.79 4.04 -18.24
CA TRP A 2 -5.55 4.06 -17.44
C TRP A 2 -4.48 3.07 -17.93
N PHE A 3 -4.89 1.82 -18.23
CA PHE A 3 -3.98 0.83 -18.84
C PHE A 3 -3.44 1.27 -20.20
N ASP A 4 -4.23 2.02 -20.98
CA ASP A 4 -3.81 2.49 -22.31
C ASP A 4 -2.76 3.59 -22.18
N ILE A 5 -2.94 4.53 -21.23
CA ILE A 5 -1.93 5.54 -20.89
C ILE A 5 -0.61 4.85 -20.51
N GLY A 6 -0.67 3.83 -19.63
CA GLY A 6 0.53 3.09 -19.23
C GLY A 6 1.25 2.44 -20.41
N LYS A 7 0.51 1.82 -21.34
CA LYS A 7 1.07 1.16 -22.54
C LYS A 7 1.60 2.11 -23.60
N GLN A 8 1.13 3.36 -23.63
CA GLN A 8 1.47 4.35 -24.65
C GLN A 8 2.68 5.21 -24.29
N HIS A 9 3.24 5.05 -23.09
CA HIS A 9 4.34 5.86 -22.60
C HIS A 9 5.54 5.00 -22.20
N ASP A 10 6.69 5.64 -22.13
CA ASP A 10 7.93 5.06 -21.65
C ASP A 10 7.78 4.74 -20.16
N GLU A 11 7.84 3.45 -19.80
CA GLU A 11 7.68 2.96 -18.43
C GLU A 11 8.63 3.66 -17.45
N SER A 12 9.85 3.96 -17.88
CA SER A 12 10.85 4.64 -17.03
C SER A 12 10.48 6.09 -16.69
N LYS A 13 9.52 6.68 -17.41
CA LYS A 13 9.01 8.04 -17.21
C LYS A 13 7.65 8.07 -16.51
N LEU A 14 7.02 6.92 -16.29
CA LEU A 14 5.74 6.87 -15.59
C LEU A 14 5.93 7.14 -14.09
N PRO A 15 5.00 7.89 -13.46
CA PRO A 15 5.05 8.07 -12.02
C PRO A 15 4.83 6.73 -11.32
N LYS A 16 5.56 6.50 -10.21
CA LYS A 16 5.27 5.36 -9.33
C LYS A 16 3.97 5.62 -8.58
N ILE A 17 3.19 4.57 -8.35
CA ILE A 17 1.91 4.62 -7.66
C ILE A 17 2.11 4.12 -6.23
N PHE A 18 1.56 4.87 -5.27
CA PHE A 18 1.60 4.53 -3.85
C PHE A 18 0.19 4.55 -3.28
N LEU A 19 -0.10 3.58 -2.41
CA LEU A 19 -1.30 3.55 -1.59
C LEU A 19 -0.91 3.93 -0.15
N VAL A 20 -1.63 4.85 0.46
CA VAL A 20 -1.37 5.32 1.83
C VAL A 20 -2.64 5.22 2.67
N ASN A 21 -2.49 4.76 3.91
CA ASN A 21 -3.57 4.73 4.89
C ASN A 21 -3.10 5.41 6.18
N TRP A 22 -3.57 6.63 6.43
CA TRP A 22 -3.24 7.40 7.64
C TRP A 22 -4.07 7.04 8.87
N PHE A 23 -5.04 6.13 8.71
CA PHE A 23 -6.14 5.95 9.67
C PHE A 23 -6.21 4.54 10.25
N ARG A 24 -5.17 3.73 10.04
CA ARG A 24 -5.10 2.40 10.63
C ARG A 24 -5.18 2.49 12.15
N ARG A 25 -5.91 1.56 12.75
CA ARG A 25 -6.08 1.46 14.19
C ARG A 25 -5.08 0.49 14.80
N ASP A 26 -4.65 0.77 16.02
CA ASP A 26 -3.88 -0.17 16.83
C ASP A 26 -4.82 -1.13 17.60
N ALA A 27 -4.23 -2.06 18.35
CA ALA A 27 -4.97 -3.07 19.12
C ALA A 27 -5.87 -2.46 20.22
N ASP A 28 -5.56 -1.25 20.68
CA ASP A 28 -6.31 -0.53 21.71
C ASP A 28 -7.42 0.36 21.11
N GLY A 29 -7.55 0.38 19.77
CA GLY A 29 -8.51 1.21 19.03
C GLY A 29 -8.02 2.66 18.81
N GLY A 30 -6.80 2.97 19.22
CA GLY A 30 -6.09 4.21 18.91
C GLY A 30 -5.69 4.29 17.44
N PHE A 31 -5.09 5.42 17.02
CA PHE A 31 -4.51 5.53 15.69
C PHE A 31 -3.07 5.01 15.73
N ALA A 32 -2.73 4.09 14.84
CA ALA A 32 -1.37 3.54 14.73
C ALA A 32 -0.36 4.56 14.17
N TRP A 33 -0.83 5.63 13.53
CA TRP A 33 0.00 6.72 13.01
C TRP A 33 -0.57 8.08 13.46
N PRO A 34 0.27 9.04 13.91
CA PRO A 34 -0.19 10.33 14.43
C PRO A 34 -0.87 11.23 13.39
N GLY A 35 -0.55 11.06 12.10
CA GLY A 35 -1.22 11.77 11.02
C GLY A 35 -0.80 13.24 10.85
N PHE A 36 -1.67 14.03 10.23
CA PHE A 36 -1.49 15.48 10.01
C PHE A 36 -0.14 15.85 9.39
N GLY A 37 0.65 16.71 10.05
CA GLY A 37 1.96 17.15 9.57
C GLY A 37 2.97 16.01 9.51
N GLU A 38 2.81 14.98 10.33
CA GLU A 38 3.74 13.85 10.37
C GLU A 38 3.65 12.98 9.11
N ASN A 39 2.57 13.09 8.33
CA ASN A 39 2.45 12.44 7.01
C ASN A 39 3.59 12.83 6.06
N THR A 40 4.24 13.99 6.27
CA THR A 40 5.43 14.39 5.52
C THR A 40 6.59 13.39 5.65
N ARG A 41 6.67 12.62 6.74
CA ARG A 41 7.68 11.57 6.95
C ARG A 41 7.49 10.38 6.00
N VAL A 42 6.24 9.99 5.75
CA VAL A 42 5.93 8.97 4.74
C VAL A 42 6.13 9.52 3.32
N LEU A 43 5.84 10.79 3.08
CA LEU A 43 6.18 11.43 1.80
C LEU A 43 7.70 11.50 1.57
N LYS A 44 8.48 11.73 2.63
CA LYS A 44 9.95 11.63 2.58
C LYS A 44 10.38 10.22 2.14
N TRP A 45 9.81 9.17 2.71
CA TRP A 45 10.09 7.80 2.29
C TRP A 45 9.72 7.55 0.82
N VAL A 46 8.58 8.08 0.36
CA VAL A 46 8.19 8.01 -1.06
C VAL A 46 9.25 8.65 -1.97
N VAL A 47 9.73 9.85 -1.63
CA VAL A 47 10.81 10.52 -2.38
C VAL A 47 12.10 9.69 -2.32
N ASP A 48 12.46 9.18 -1.15
CA ASP A 48 13.66 8.35 -0.98
C ASP A 48 13.57 7.04 -1.78
N ARG A 49 12.37 6.44 -1.93
CA ARG A 49 12.14 5.27 -2.79
C ARG A 49 12.28 5.60 -4.27
N LEU A 50 11.86 6.79 -4.70
CA LEU A 50 12.02 7.25 -6.09
C LEU A 50 13.49 7.53 -6.44
N GLU A 51 14.30 7.89 -5.46
CA GLU A 51 15.74 8.14 -5.60
C GLU A 51 16.62 6.93 -5.23
N ASP A 52 16.03 5.75 -5.03
CA ASP A 52 16.72 4.51 -4.64
C ASP A 52 17.60 4.64 -3.37
N ARG A 53 17.19 5.50 -2.42
CA ARG A 53 17.91 5.76 -1.16
C ARG A 53 17.50 4.86 -0.01
N VAL A 54 16.31 4.26 -0.08
CA VAL A 54 15.74 3.38 0.96
C VAL A 54 15.15 2.12 0.34
N GLY A 55 15.07 1.07 1.15
CA GLY A 55 14.53 -0.22 0.76
C GLY A 55 13.01 -0.31 0.97
N ALA A 56 12.50 -1.53 0.80
CA ALA A 56 11.15 -1.90 1.19
C ALA A 56 11.10 -3.41 1.45
N VAL A 57 10.17 -3.82 2.31
CA VAL A 57 9.77 -5.21 2.48
C VAL A 57 8.83 -5.58 1.33
N GLU A 58 9.12 -6.68 0.64
CA GLU A 58 8.20 -7.27 -0.33
C GLU A 58 7.08 -7.99 0.42
N THR A 59 5.84 -7.64 0.09
CA THR A 59 4.62 -8.20 0.68
C THR A 59 3.66 -8.60 -0.45
N PRO A 60 2.62 -9.42 -0.18
CA PRO A 60 1.64 -9.79 -1.19
C PRO A 60 0.99 -8.59 -1.91
N ILE A 61 0.87 -7.46 -1.21
CA ILE A 61 0.20 -6.24 -1.69
C ILE A 61 1.18 -5.22 -2.31
N GLY A 62 2.44 -5.60 -2.47
CA GLY A 62 3.51 -4.75 -3.00
C GLY A 62 4.58 -4.42 -1.96
N LEU A 63 5.25 -3.29 -2.16
CA LEU A 63 6.40 -2.86 -1.36
C LEU A 63 5.96 -1.96 -0.20
N VAL A 64 6.30 -2.36 1.02
CA VAL A 64 6.00 -1.63 2.26
C VAL A 64 7.31 -1.15 2.91
N PRO A 65 7.38 0.02 3.55
CA PRO A 65 8.60 0.46 4.24
C PRO A 65 9.12 -0.57 5.24
N HIS A 66 10.45 -0.67 5.39
CA HIS A 66 10.99 -1.25 6.62
C HIS A 66 10.68 -0.31 7.80
N LEU A 67 10.59 -0.86 9.02
CA LEU A 67 10.39 -0.06 10.23
C LEU A 67 11.46 1.03 10.37
N ASP A 68 12.71 0.69 10.04
CA ASP A 68 13.86 1.58 10.19
C ASP A 68 14.04 2.56 9.02
N ASP A 69 13.23 2.43 7.95
CA ASP A 69 13.29 3.34 6.79
C ASP A 69 12.41 4.59 6.97
N LEU A 70 11.54 4.62 7.98
CA LEU A 70 10.74 5.80 8.34
C LEU A 70 11.45 6.62 9.41
N ASP A 71 11.65 7.90 9.11
CA ASP A 71 12.11 8.88 10.11
C ASP A 71 10.99 9.14 11.12
N VAL A 72 11.08 8.49 12.27
CA VAL A 72 10.17 8.65 13.42
C VAL A 72 10.82 9.41 14.58
N ASP A 73 11.99 10.02 14.33
CA ASP A 73 12.71 10.75 15.37
C ASP A 73 11.87 11.93 15.88
N GLY A 74 11.76 12.00 17.21
CA GLY A 74 10.98 13.01 17.92
C GLY A 74 9.47 12.78 17.94
N LEU A 75 8.97 11.66 17.41
CA LEU A 75 7.58 11.26 17.57
C LEU A 75 7.34 10.56 18.91
N ASP A 76 6.21 10.87 19.55
CA ASP A 76 5.65 10.06 20.64
C ASP A 76 4.89 8.87 20.03
N LEU A 77 5.64 7.95 19.43
CA LEU A 77 5.15 6.77 18.72
C LEU A 77 5.88 5.55 19.26
N THR A 78 5.14 4.56 19.74
CA THR A 78 5.79 3.31 20.19
C THR A 78 6.18 2.45 18.99
N ARG A 79 7.11 1.53 19.21
CA ARG A 79 7.52 0.58 18.17
C ARG A 79 6.34 -0.29 17.72
N GLU A 80 5.50 -0.70 18.65
CA GLU A 80 4.32 -1.53 18.39
C GLU A 80 3.29 -0.79 17.54
N GLN A 81 3.11 0.52 17.74
CA GLN A 81 2.23 1.34 16.89
C GLN A 81 2.77 1.46 15.47
N LEU A 82 4.08 1.65 15.31
CA LEU A 82 4.72 1.68 14.00
C LEU A 82 4.59 0.33 13.27
N GLU A 83 4.83 -0.77 14.00
CA GLU A 83 4.64 -2.13 13.49
C GLU A 83 3.20 -2.37 13.08
N ALA A 84 2.23 -1.97 13.90
CA ALA A 84 0.81 -2.05 13.56
C ALA A 84 0.46 -1.20 12.32
N ALA A 85 1.03 0.00 12.18
CA ALA A 85 0.78 0.87 11.04
C ALA A 85 1.21 0.20 9.72
N LEU A 86 2.36 -0.47 9.71
CA LEU A 86 2.97 -1.08 8.51
C LEU A 86 2.63 -2.56 8.30
N ALA A 87 1.97 -3.24 9.25
CA ALA A 87 1.71 -4.68 9.18
C ALA A 87 0.92 -5.09 7.92
N VAL A 88 1.31 -6.15 7.23
CA VAL A 88 0.48 -6.75 6.19
C VAL A 88 0.00 -8.10 6.70
N ASP A 89 -1.25 -8.14 7.15
CA ASP A 89 -1.87 -9.37 7.64
C ASP A 89 -2.54 -10.12 6.49
N ALA A 90 -2.08 -11.35 6.24
CA ALA A 90 -2.57 -12.14 5.11
C ALA A 90 -4.04 -12.55 5.30
N ASP A 91 -4.51 -12.76 6.52
CA ASP A 91 -5.90 -13.14 6.78
C ASP A 91 -6.84 -11.95 6.60
N GLU A 92 -6.45 -10.74 7.03
CA GLU A 92 -7.17 -9.49 6.72
C GLU A 92 -7.33 -9.31 5.20
N TRP A 93 -6.24 -9.50 4.45
CA TRP A 93 -6.28 -9.34 2.99
C TRP A 93 -7.06 -10.46 2.28
N ARG A 94 -7.01 -11.70 2.76
CA ARG A 94 -7.87 -12.79 2.25
C ARG A 94 -9.35 -12.47 2.47
N ALA A 95 -9.69 -11.83 3.59
CA ALA A 95 -11.07 -11.39 3.87
C ALA A 95 -11.51 -10.22 2.97
N GLU A 96 -10.57 -9.39 2.49
CA GLU A 96 -10.85 -8.30 1.54
C GLU A 96 -11.08 -8.78 0.09
N LEU A 97 -10.43 -9.87 -0.34
CA LEU A 97 -10.59 -10.42 -1.70
C LEU A 97 -12.06 -10.56 -2.16
N PRO A 98 -12.98 -11.19 -1.40
CA PRO A 98 -14.38 -11.30 -1.82
C PRO A 98 -15.10 -9.94 -1.87
N LEU A 99 -14.71 -8.96 -1.04
CA LEU A 99 -15.29 -7.61 -1.05
C LEU A 99 -14.87 -6.85 -2.31
N ILE A 100 -13.60 -6.99 -2.71
CA ILE A 100 -13.10 -6.42 -3.98
C ILE A 100 -13.80 -7.08 -5.16
N ARG A 101 -14.00 -8.41 -5.15
CA ARG A 101 -14.75 -9.11 -6.22
C ARG A 101 -16.19 -8.62 -6.31
N GLU A 102 -16.91 -8.51 -5.19
CA GLU A 102 -18.28 -7.97 -5.18
C GLU A 102 -18.33 -6.53 -5.71
N TRP A 103 -17.29 -5.73 -5.41
CA TRP A 103 -17.17 -4.40 -5.97
C TRP A 103 -16.93 -4.42 -7.49
N PHE A 104 -16.06 -5.30 -7.97
CA PHE A 104 -15.75 -5.49 -9.39
C PHE A 104 -16.96 -5.95 -10.20
N ASP A 105 -17.79 -6.83 -9.64
CA ASP A 105 -19.02 -7.32 -10.28
C ASP A 105 -20.00 -6.19 -10.65
N LYS A 106 -19.96 -5.06 -9.92
CA LYS A 106 -20.83 -3.89 -10.19
C LYS A 106 -20.52 -3.22 -11.53
N PHE A 107 -19.36 -3.48 -12.12
CA PHE A 107 -18.95 -2.92 -13.41
C PHE A 107 -19.31 -3.83 -14.60
N GLY A 108 -19.62 -5.10 -14.36
CA GLY A 108 -19.95 -6.10 -15.40
C GLY A 108 -18.93 -6.09 -16.56
N ASP A 109 -19.43 -6.17 -17.79
CA ASP A 109 -18.63 -6.22 -19.02
C ASP A 109 -17.69 -5.01 -19.25
N SER A 110 -17.84 -3.93 -18.47
CA SER A 110 -16.98 -2.74 -18.58
C SER A 110 -15.70 -2.83 -17.73
N LEU A 111 -15.61 -3.82 -16.84
CA LEU A 111 -14.40 -4.06 -16.06
C LEU A 111 -13.27 -4.55 -16.97
N PRO A 112 -12.11 -3.89 -16.99
CA PRO A 112 -10.95 -4.41 -17.72
C PRO A 112 -10.47 -5.73 -17.11
N GLN A 113 -10.26 -6.76 -17.94
CA GLN A 113 -9.73 -8.07 -17.53
C GLN A 113 -8.46 -7.94 -16.66
N GLN A 114 -7.61 -6.95 -16.97
CA GLN A 114 -6.39 -6.73 -16.20
C GLN A 114 -6.63 -6.46 -14.71
N LEU A 115 -7.78 -5.88 -14.32
CA LEU A 115 -8.07 -5.70 -12.89
C LEU A 115 -8.39 -7.03 -12.21
N GLU A 116 -9.11 -7.93 -12.89
CA GLU A 116 -9.34 -9.29 -12.38
C GLU A 116 -8.03 -10.06 -12.28
N ASP A 117 -7.17 -9.94 -13.30
CA ASP A 117 -5.86 -10.60 -13.33
C ASP A 117 -4.96 -10.13 -12.16
N GLU A 118 -4.96 -8.83 -11.83
CA GLU A 118 -4.24 -8.30 -10.67
C GLU A 118 -4.82 -8.81 -9.34
N LEU A 119 -6.14 -8.93 -9.24
CA LEU A 119 -6.80 -9.48 -8.04
C LEU A 119 -6.53 -10.98 -7.86
N ASP A 120 -6.52 -11.75 -8.95
CA ASP A 120 -6.14 -13.17 -8.94
C ASP A 120 -4.65 -13.34 -8.58
N THR A 121 -3.79 -12.46 -9.08
CA THR A 121 -2.36 -12.44 -8.70
C THR A 121 -2.18 -12.12 -7.22
N LEU A 122 -2.93 -11.15 -6.68
CA LEU A 122 -2.94 -10.87 -5.24
C LEU A 122 -3.39 -12.11 -4.45
N ALA A 123 -4.45 -12.78 -4.88
CA ALA A 123 -4.93 -13.99 -4.23
C ALA A 123 -3.84 -15.09 -4.19
N GLN A 124 -3.12 -15.30 -5.29
CA GLN A 124 -2.02 -16.27 -5.35
C GLN A 124 -0.85 -15.90 -4.42
N ARG A 125 -0.51 -14.62 -4.28
CA ARG A 125 0.54 -14.18 -3.33
C ARG A 125 0.12 -14.34 -1.87
N LEU A 126 -1.18 -14.48 -1.61
CA LEU A 126 -1.76 -14.71 -0.29
C LEU A 126 -1.98 -16.20 0.00
N GLU A 127 -1.64 -17.14 -0.89
CA GLU A 127 -1.65 -18.59 -0.60
C GLU A 127 -0.42 -19.00 0.22
#